data_AF-A0A8J9Y5L1-F1
#
_entry.id   AF-A0A8J9Y5L1-F1
#
_cell.length_a   1.000
_cell.length_b   1.000
_cell.length_c   1.000
_cell.angle_alpha   90.00
_cell.angle_beta   90.00
_cell.angle_gamma   90.00
#
_symmetry.space_group_name_H-M   'P 1'
#
loop_
_entity.id
_entity.type
_entity.pdbx_description
1 polymer ?
#
loop_
_entity_poly.entity_id
_entity_poly.type
_entity_poly.pdbx_seq_one_letter_code
_entity_poly.pdbx_strand_id
1 'polypeptide(L)'
;MMTKPIELPYQITRGLRTKCEEFKQNILSNDFALILVTESWFSDDFYNGEICDDRYDIFRYDRKKGTSSKNIGGGVLLCALKILQVQHRSEWTCPTVESLWVTIPSS
;
A
#
# COMPACT_ATOMS: atom_id res chain seq x y z
N MET A 1 -0.28 21.08 -21.33
CA MET A 1 -0.57 19.75 -20.75
C MET A 1 -1.22 20.02 -19.39
N MET A 2 -2.51 19.73 -19.22
CA MET A 2 -3.19 19.97 -17.93
C MET A 2 -2.71 18.90 -16.95
N THR A 3 -2.05 19.32 -15.86
CA THR A 3 -1.70 18.43 -14.75
C THR A 3 -3.00 18.09 -14.01
N LYS A 4 -3.53 16.89 -14.22
CA LYS A 4 -4.65 16.38 -13.42
C LYS A 4 -4.18 16.25 -11.97
N PRO A 5 -4.94 16.74 -10.97
CA PRO A 5 -4.59 16.54 -9.57
C PRO A 5 -4.51 15.04 -9.26
N ILE A 6 -3.53 14.65 -8.44
CA ILE A 6 -3.39 13.28 -7.95
C ILE A 6 -4.42 13.08 -6.84
N GLU A 7 -5.37 12.18 -7.08
CA GLU A 7 -6.32 11.75 -6.05
C GLU A 7 -5.66 10.70 -5.15
N LEU A 8 -5.83 10.87 -3.84
CA LEU A 8 -5.23 10.02 -2.79
C LEU A 8 -6.33 9.33 -1.97
N PRO A 9 -7.01 8.30 -2.52
CA PRO A 9 -7.94 7.51 -1.75
C PRO A 9 -7.21 6.83 -0.57
N TYR A 10 -7.74 7.06 0.63
CA TYR A 10 -7.24 6.51 1.88
C TYR A 10 -8.33 5.70 2.57
N GLN A 11 -7.98 4.50 3.03
CA GLN A 11 -8.91 3.64 3.76
C GLN A 11 -8.23 2.89 4.92
N ILE A 12 -8.95 2.81 6.03
CA ILE A 12 -8.64 1.88 7.14
C ILE A 12 -9.51 0.64 6.94
N THR A 13 -8.91 -0.49 6.58
CA THR A 13 -9.67 -1.67 6.13
C THR A 13 -10.05 -2.63 7.28
N ARG A 14 -9.36 -2.52 8.42
CA ARG A 14 -9.50 -3.40 9.60
C ARG A 14 -9.41 -4.87 9.23
N GLY A 15 -8.43 -5.20 8.39
CA GLY A 15 -8.27 -6.51 7.77
C GLY A 15 -8.62 -6.49 6.29
N LEU A 16 -7.65 -6.11 5.46
CA LEU A 16 -7.76 -6.21 4.01
C LEU A 16 -7.65 -7.67 3.54
N ARG A 17 -6.90 -8.51 4.27
CA ARG A 17 -6.66 -9.92 3.90
C ARG A 17 -7.92 -10.70 3.56
N THR A 18 -9.00 -10.51 4.30
CA THR A 18 -10.29 -11.20 4.07
C THR A 18 -11.13 -10.59 2.96
N LYS A 19 -10.74 -9.42 2.44
CA LYS A 19 -11.46 -8.63 1.41
C LYS A 19 -10.61 -8.42 0.16
N CYS A 20 -9.50 -9.16 0.02
CA CYS A 20 -8.50 -8.89 -1.01
C CYS A 20 -9.05 -9.05 -2.43
N GLU A 21 -9.96 -10.01 -2.64
CA GLU A 21 -10.61 -10.21 -3.94
C GLU A 21 -11.48 -9.00 -4.32
N GLU A 22 -12.37 -8.54 -3.43
CA GLU A 22 -13.19 -7.35 -3.66
C GLU A 22 -12.32 -6.11 -3.89
N PHE A 23 -11.25 -5.97 -3.11
CA PHE A 23 -10.28 -4.89 -3.28
C PHE A 23 -9.62 -4.94 -4.67
N LYS A 24 -9.17 -6.11 -5.11
CA LYS A 24 -8.56 -6.31 -6.42
C LYS A 24 -9.55 -6.03 -7.55
N GLN A 25 -10.81 -6.47 -7.44
CA GLN A 25 -11.84 -6.15 -8.43
C GLN A 25 -12.12 -4.65 -8.53
N ASN A 26 -12.13 -3.94 -7.40
CA ASN A 26 -12.25 -2.48 -7.38
C ASN A 26 -11.04 -1.81 -8.06
N ILE A 27 -9.83 -2.30 -7.85
CA ILE A 27 -8.64 -1.80 -8.54
C ILE A 27 -8.72 -2.06 -10.04
N LEU A 28 -9.17 -3.23 -10.47
CA LEU A 28 -9.33 -3.55 -11.90
C LEU A 28 -10.38 -2.67 -12.59
N SER A 29 -11.39 -2.23 -11.84
CA SER A 29 -12.47 -1.38 -12.34
C SER A 29 -12.15 0.12 -12.32
N ASN A 30 -11.01 0.53 -11.76
CA ASN A 30 -10.63 1.92 -11.57
C ASN A 30 -9.16 2.18 -11.96
N ASP A 31 -8.82 3.45 -12.16
CA ASP A 31 -7.46 3.89 -12.50
C ASP A 31 -6.92 4.88 -11.45
N PHE A 32 -6.96 4.48 -10.17
CA PHE A 32 -6.41 5.29 -9.09
C PHE A 32 -4.89 5.41 -9.23
N ALA A 33 -4.36 6.63 -9.21
CA ALA A 33 -2.92 6.85 -9.32
C ALA A 33 -2.15 6.28 -8.11
N LEU A 34 -2.75 6.42 -6.92
CA LEU A 34 -2.22 5.95 -5.65
C LEU A 34 -3.37 5.39 -4.81
N ILE A 35 -3.10 4.37 -4.01
CA ILE A 35 -4.05 3.74 -3.09
C ILE A 35 -3.35 3.55 -1.75
N LEU A 36 -3.89 4.15 -0.69
CA LEU A 36 -3.30 4.16 0.65
C LEU A 36 -4.18 3.38 1.62
N VAL A 37 -3.62 2.35 2.26
CA VAL A 37 -4.33 1.51 3.21
C VAL A 37 -3.56 1.37 4.52
N THR A 38 -4.26 1.52 5.65
CA THR A 38 -3.79 1.06 6.96
C THR A 38 -4.68 -0.05 7.50
N GLU A 39 -4.16 -0.77 8.50
CA GLU A 39 -4.81 -1.95 9.07
C GLU A 39 -5.06 -3.02 8.00
N SER A 40 -4.05 -3.28 7.15
CA SER A 40 -4.12 -4.29 6.08
C SER A 40 -4.19 -5.71 6.61
N TRP A 41 -3.52 -5.96 7.75
CA TRP A 41 -3.42 -7.26 8.43
C TRP A 41 -2.80 -8.36 7.56
N PHE A 42 -1.92 -7.98 6.63
CA PHE A 42 -1.11 -8.94 5.91
C PHE A 42 0.08 -9.42 6.73
N SER A 43 0.68 -10.51 6.26
CA SER A 43 1.84 -11.19 6.81
C SER A 43 2.74 -11.64 5.66
N ASP A 44 3.99 -11.99 5.95
CA ASP A 44 5.02 -12.34 4.97
C ASP A 44 4.65 -13.51 4.04
N ASP A 45 3.67 -14.33 4.42
CA ASP A 45 3.08 -15.41 3.63
C ASP A 45 2.04 -14.96 2.58
N PHE A 46 1.67 -13.69 2.55
CA PHE A 46 0.69 -13.13 1.60
C PHE A 46 1.39 -12.51 0.40
N TYR A 47 1.06 -12.92 -0.82
CA TYR A 47 1.77 -12.47 -2.02
C TYR A 47 1.24 -11.14 -2.55
N ASN A 48 2.14 -10.27 -3.01
CA ASN A 48 1.77 -8.98 -3.58
C ASN A 48 0.83 -9.09 -4.79
N GLY A 49 0.98 -10.13 -5.63
CA GLY A 49 0.11 -10.35 -6.78
C GLY A 49 -1.36 -10.66 -6.42
N GLU A 50 -1.64 -10.96 -5.16
CA GLU A 50 -3.00 -11.10 -4.64
C GLU A 50 -3.66 -9.74 -4.35
N ILE A 51 -2.88 -8.66 -4.19
CA ILE A 51 -3.34 -7.35 -3.73
C ILE A 51 -3.78 -6.45 -4.89
N CYS A 52 -2.86 -6.19 -5.83
CA CYS A 52 -3.05 -5.29 -6.97
C CYS A 52 -2.60 -6.03 -8.25
N ASP A 53 -3.08 -5.59 -9.43
CA ASP A 53 -2.59 -6.11 -10.71
C ASP A 53 -1.26 -5.46 -11.14
N ASP A 54 -0.69 -5.94 -12.23
CA ASP A 54 0.66 -5.56 -12.70
C ASP A 54 0.80 -4.08 -13.12
N ARG A 55 -0.28 -3.30 -13.18
CA ARG A 55 -0.21 -1.84 -13.37
C ARG A 55 0.45 -1.11 -12.20
N TYR A 56 0.47 -1.73 -11.02
CA TYR A 56 0.90 -1.08 -9.78
C TYR A 56 2.22 -1.62 -9.25
N ASP A 57 3.04 -0.73 -8.69
CA ASP A 57 4.07 -1.05 -7.73
C ASP A 57 3.44 -1.13 -6.33
N ILE A 58 3.81 -2.16 -5.57
CA ILE A 58 3.23 -2.47 -4.27
C ILE A 58 4.31 -2.28 -3.20
N PHE A 59 4.05 -1.38 -2.27
CA PHE A 59 4.87 -1.14 -1.09
C PHE A 59 4.04 -1.49 0.14
N ARG A 60 4.57 -2.34 1.00
CA ARG A 60 3.89 -2.74 2.24
C ARG A 60 4.87 -2.85 3.38
N TYR A 61 4.39 -2.53 4.58
CA TYR A 61 5.09 -2.82 5.82
C TYR A 61 4.12 -3.56 6.72
N ASP A 62 4.28 -4.88 6.80
CA ASP A 62 3.45 -5.71 7.66
C ASP A 62 3.85 -5.55 9.12
N ARG A 63 2.93 -5.91 10.01
CA ARG A 63 3.25 -5.95 11.44
C ARG A 63 4.36 -6.94 11.71
N LYS A 64 5.35 -6.51 12.51
CA LYS A 64 6.43 -7.36 13.00
C LYS A 64 6.43 -7.34 14.53
N LYS A 65 7.02 -8.36 15.15
CA LYS A 65 7.18 -8.42 16.62
C LYS A 65 7.89 -7.19 17.21
N GLY A 66 8.71 -6.49 16.42
CA GLY A 66 9.40 -5.27 16.82
C GLY A 66 8.55 -4.00 16.83
N THR A 67 7.38 -3.98 16.18
CA THR A 67 6.48 -2.80 16.14
C THR A 67 5.32 -2.90 17.13
N SER A 68 4.93 -4.10 17.55
CA SER A 68 3.84 -4.32 18.50
C SER A 68 3.93 -5.67 19.20
N SER A 69 3.43 -5.74 20.44
CA SER A 69 3.18 -7.00 21.16
C SER A 69 1.85 -7.66 20.78
N LYS A 70 1.04 -7.02 19.93
CA LYS A 70 -0.27 -7.54 19.51
C LYS A 70 -0.11 -8.57 18.38
N ASN A 71 -0.86 -9.67 18.50
CA ASN A 71 -0.87 -10.76 17.50
C ASN A 71 -1.77 -10.49 16.29
N ILE A 72 -2.69 -9.52 16.37
CA ILE A 72 -3.67 -9.22 15.32
C ILE A 72 -3.67 -7.71 15.07
N GLY A 73 -3.71 -7.33 13.80
CA GLY A 73 -3.88 -5.95 13.36
C GLY A 73 -2.66 -5.33 12.69
N GLY A 74 -2.79 -4.06 12.33
CA GLY A 74 -1.70 -3.24 11.82
C GLY A 74 -1.40 -3.46 10.34
N GLY A 75 -0.20 -3.05 9.98
CA GLY A 75 0.28 -3.07 8.61
C GLY A 75 -0.18 -1.85 7.82
N VAL A 76 0.70 -1.42 6.93
CA VAL A 76 0.47 -0.32 5.99
C VAL A 76 0.76 -0.80 4.57
N LEU A 77 -0.03 -0.32 3.61
CA LEU A 77 0.05 -0.69 2.21
C LEU A 77 -0.11 0.57 1.34
N LEU A 78 0.70 0.65 0.30
CA LEU A 78 0.62 1.63 -0.77
C LEU A 78 0.71 0.90 -2.11
N CYS A 79 -0.32 1.00 -2.94
CA CYS A 79 -0.25 0.65 -4.36
C CYS A 79 -0.09 1.95 -5.17
N ALA A 80 0.86 2.00 -6.10
CA ALA A 80 1.09 3.16 -6.97
C ALA A 80 1.16 2.74 -8.43
N LEU A 81 0.51 3.46 -9.33
CA LEU A 81 0.66 3.18 -10.76
C LEU A 81 2.13 3.33 -11.16
N LYS A 82 2.66 2.34 -11.88
CA LYS A 82 4.06 2.32 -12.36
C LYS A 82 4.44 3.55 -13.19
N ILE A 83 3.46 4.17 -13.86
CA ILE A 83 3.67 5.40 -14.64
C ILE A 83 4.14 6.57 -13.77
N LEU A 84 3.85 6.57 -12.45
CA LEU A 84 4.32 7.59 -11.52
C LEU A 84 5.80 7.44 -11.18
N GLN A 85 6.42 6.29 -11.48
CA GLN A 85 7.83 6.01 -11.20
C GLN A 85 8.23 6.33 -9.76
N VAL A 86 7.36 5.96 -8.82
CA VAL A 86 7.57 6.23 -7.39
C VAL A 86 8.84 5.54 -6.89
N GLN A 87 9.56 6.24 -6.01
CA GLN A 87 10.79 5.74 -5.41
C GLN A 87 10.55 5.45 -3.94
N HIS A 88 10.77 4.20 -3.52
CA HIS A 88 10.70 3.81 -2.11
C HIS A 88 11.88 4.37 -1.33
N ARG A 89 11.59 5.05 -0.22
CA ARG A 89 12.57 5.65 0.71
C ARG A 89 12.75 4.79 1.94
N SER A 90 13.36 3.62 1.74
CA SER A 90 13.64 2.67 2.83
C SER A 90 14.49 3.29 3.95
N GLU A 91 15.33 4.26 3.61
CA GLU A 91 16.20 5.01 4.52
C GLU A 91 15.44 5.90 5.51
N TRP A 92 14.16 6.21 5.26
CA TRP A 92 13.31 7.01 6.15
C TRP A 92 12.41 6.13 7.03
N THR A 93 12.48 4.81 6.88
CA THR A 93 11.68 3.89 7.68
C THR A 93 12.12 3.90 9.14
N CYS A 94 11.15 3.85 10.04
CA CYS A 94 11.40 3.71 11.47
C CYS A 94 11.12 2.26 11.90
N PRO A 95 12.11 1.50 12.40
CA PRO A 95 11.93 0.07 12.72
C PRO A 95 10.84 -0.21 13.76
N THR A 96 10.52 0.78 14.60
CA THR A 96 9.53 0.67 15.69
C THR A 96 8.13 1.11 15.28
N VAL A 97 7.96 1.66 14.06
CA VAL A 97 6.67 2.19 13.58
C VAL A 97 6.34 1.60 12.22
N GLU A 98 5.14 1.06 12.09
CA GLU A 98 4.58 0.59 10.81
C GLU A 98 4.39 1.80 9.88
N SER A 99 5.38 2.06 9.02
CA SER A 99 5.44 3.24 8.17
C SER A 99 6.06 2.92 6.81
N LEU A 100 5.59 3.64 5.78
CA LEU A 100 6.11 3.57 4.42
C LEU A 100 6.37 4.98 3.92
N TRP A 101 7.47 5.13 3.18
CA TRP A 101 7.88 6.40 2.63
C TRP A 101 8.17 6.23 1.15
N VAL A 102 7.49 7.02 0.32
CA VAL A 102 7.72 7.05 -1.13
C VAL A 102 7.81 8.49 -1.59
N THR A 103 8.62 8.73 -2.64
CA THR A 103 8.67 10.02 -3.33
C THR A 103 8.18 9.86 -4.76
N ILE A 104 7.34 10.81 -5.18
CA ILE A 104 6.94 10.95 -6.59
C ILE A 104 7.91 11.96 -7.21
N PRO A 105 8.68 11.59 -8.25
CA PRO A 105 9.54 12.54 -8.94
C PRO A 105 8.70 13.66 -9.58
N SER A 106 9.10 14.91 -9.40
CA SER A 106 8.51 16.02 -10.16
C SER A 106 9.06 15.96 -11.58
N SER A 107 8.17 15.82 -12.56
CA SER A 107 8.45 15.99 -13.99
C SER A 107 8.94 17.40 -14.32
#